data_AF-A0AAD8CEC9-F1
#
_entry.id   AF-A0AAD8CEC9-F1
#
_cell.length_a   1.000
_cell.length_b   1.000
_cell.length_c   1.000
_cell.angle_alpha   90.00
_cell.angle_beta   90.00
_cell.angle_gamma   90.00
#
_symmetry.space_group_name_H-M   'P 1'
#
loop_
_entity.id
_entity.type
_entity.pdbx_description
1 polymer ?
#
loop_
_entity_poly.entity_id
_entity_poly.type
_entity_poly.pdbx_seq_one_letter_code
_entity_poly.pdbx_strand_id
1 'polypeptide(L)' 'MEIGTEISKKIRAAIKGKLQELGAYVDEELPDYIMVMVANKKNAQQMTDDLSLFLGNNTVKFTIWLHGVLEKLRSVAVG' A
#
# COMPACT_ATOMS: atom_id res chain seq x y z
N MET A 1 1.14 17.26 -16.13
CA MET A 1 1.39 16.58 -14.84
C MET A 1 0.52 15.34 -14.79
N GLU A 2 0.94 14.23 -15.40
CA GLU A 2 0.12 12.99 -15.52
C GLU A 2 0.82 11.73 -14.98
N ILE A 3 2.14 11.82 -14.73
CA ILE A 3 2.95 10.69 -14.27
C ILE A 3 2.52 10.23 -12.87
N GLY A 4 2.12 11.15 -11.99
CA GLY A 4 1.66 10.82 -10.64
C GLY A 4 0.36 10.01 -10.62
N THR A 5 -0.55 10.26 -11.56
CA THR A 5 -1.89 9.66 -11.60
C THR A 5 -1.83 8.19 -12.05
N GLU A 6 -1.02 7.89 -13.06
CA GLU A 6 -0.86 6.52 -13.58
C GLU A 6 -0.09 5.61 -12.61
N ILE A 7 0.95 6.14 -11.94
CA ILE A 7 1.66 5.40 -10.89
C ILE A 7 0.72 5.11 -9.71
N SER A 8 -0.09 6.09 -9.31
CA SER A 8 -1.07 5.91 -8.24
C SER A 8 -2.09 4.81 -8.55
N LYS A 9 -2.59 4.75 -9.79
CA LYS A 9 -3.48 3.66 -10.24
C LYS A 9 -2.81 2.30 -10.18
N LYS A 10 -1.54 2.19 -10.62
CA LYS A 10 -0.77 0.94 -10.54
C LYS A 10 -0.54 0.49 -9.10
N ILE A 11 -0.21 1.42 -8.20
CA ILE A 11 -0.03 1.12 -6.77
C ILE A 11 -1.35 0.61 -6.17
N ARG A 12 -2.47 1.30 -6.44
CA ARG A 12 -3.80 0.88 -5.96
C ARG A 12 -4.15 -0.53 -6.44
N ALA A 13 -3.91 -0.84 -7.71
CA ALA A 13 -4.14 -2.17 -8.26
C ALA A 13 -3.23 -3.24 -7.60
N ALA A 14 -1.94 -2.92 -7.39
CA ALA A 14 -1.01 -3.82 -6.72
C ALA A 14 -1.39 -4.08 -5.26
N ILE A 15 -1.83 -3.04 -4.53
CA ILE A 15 -2.34 -3.16 -3.16
C ILE A 15 -3.52 -4.13 -3.14
N LYS A 16 -4.53 -3.91 -3.99
CA LYS A 16 -5.71 -4.78 -4.06
C LYS A 16 -5.32 -6.24 -4.33
N GLY A 17 -4.45 -6.48 -5.31
CA GLY A 17 -3.95 -7.82 -5.61
C GLY A 17 -3.20 -8.47 -4.44
N LYS A 18 -2.34 -7.72 -3.75
CA LYS A 18 -1.58 -8.24 -2.61
C LYS A 18 -2.49 -8.58 -1.43
N LEU A 19 -3.50 -7.75 -1.15
CA LEU A 19 -4.47 -7.99 -0.10
C LEU A 19 -5.28 -9.27 -0.37
N GLN A 20 -5.72 -9.47 -1.62
CA GLN A 20 -6.40 -10.70 -2.04
C GLN A 20 -5.48 -11.94 -1.92
N GLU A 21 -4.21 -11.82 -2.30
CA GLU A 21 -3.21 -12.90 -2.16
C GLU A 21 -3.00 -13.30 -0.69
N LEU A 22 -3.04 -12.33 0.22
CA LEU A 22 -2.93 -12.56 1.67
C LEU A 22 -4.22 -13.10 2.30
N GLY A 23 -5.30 -13.26 1.53
CA GLY A 23 -6.60 -13.71 2.02
C GLY A 23 -7.31 -12.67 2.88
N ALA A 24 -6.92 -11.40 2.79
CA ALA A 24 -7.62 -10.33 3.47
C ALA A 24 -8.95 -10.04 2.77
N TYR A 25 -9.98 -9.72 3.56
CA TYR A 25 -11.23 -9.21 3.00
C TYR A 25 -10.98 -7.80 2.47
N VAL A 26 -10.98 -7.65 1.15
CA VAL A 26 -10.73 -6.37 0.47
C VAL A 26 -12.04 -5.76 0.07
N ASP A 27 -12.50 -4.78 0.86
CA ASP A 27 -13.58 -3.89 0.44
C ASP A 27 -13.03 -2.79 -0.49
N GLU A 28 -13.90 -2.04 -1.15
CA GLU A 28 -13.54 -0.93 -2.03
C GLU A 28 -12.86 0.22 -1.27
N GLU A 29 -13.14 0.38 0.03
CA GLU A 29 -12.59 1.46 0.86
C GLU A 29 -11.16 1.19 1.37
N LEU A 30 -10.78 -0.07 1.57
CA LEU A 30 -9.49 -0.42 2.18
C LEU A 30 -8.28 -0.01 1.30
N PRO A 31 -8.28 -0.22 -0.03
CA PRO A 31 -7.23 0.29 -0.91
C PRO A 31 -7.10 1.82 -0.86
N ASP A 32 -8.23 2.53 -0.77
CA ASP A 32 -8.22 4.00 -0.75
C ASP A 32 -7.72 4.53 0.60
N TYR A 33 -8.05 3.85 1.70
CA TYR A 33 -7.47 4.13 3.02
C TYR A 33 -5.94 3.97 3.02
N ILE A 34 -5.42 2.90 2.42
CA ILE A 34 -3.96 2.69 2.30
C ILE A 34 -3.31 3.76 1.43
N MET A 35 -3.93 4.14 0.31
CA MET A 35 -3.43 5.23 -0.54
C MET A 35 -3.32 6.55 0.23
N VAL A 36 -4.28 6.86 1.10
CA VAL A 36 -4.23 8.04 1.98
C VAL A 36 -3.07 7.94 2.97
N MET A 37 -2.81 6.76 3.55
CA MET A 37 -1.66 6.57 4.45
C MET A 37 -0.31 6.76 3.73
N VAL A 38 -0.20 6.28 2.49
CA VAL A 38 0.97 6.49 1.63
C VAL A 38 1.15 7.98 1.31
N ALA A 39 0.07 8.68 0.95
CA ALA A 39 0.10 10.12 0.68
C ALA A 39 0.53 10.94 1.91
N ASN A 40 0.10 10.53 3.10
CA ASN A 40 0.51 11.11 4.38
C ASN A 40 1.92 10.70 4.84
N LYS A 41 2.64 9.90 4.05
CA LYS A 41 4.00 9.41 4.36
C LYS A 41 4.07 8.71 5.73
N LYS A 42 3.01 8.00 6.12
CA LYS A 42 3.02 7.19 7.34
C LYS A 42 4.17 6.17 7.26
N ASN A 43 4.84 5.95 8.38
CA ASN A 43 5.89 4.95 8.47
C ASN A 43 5.30 3.53 8.64
N ALA A 44 6.14 2.51 8.52
CA ALA A 44 5.71 1.11 8.55
C ALA A 44 5.03 0.73 9.88
N GLN A 45 5.46 1.31 10.99
CA GLN A 45 4.85 1.06 12.30
C GLN A 45 3.44 1.63 12.35
N GLN A 46 3.26 2.90 11.98
CA GLN A 46 1.95 3.56 11.93
C GLN A 46 0.98 2.81 11.02
N MET A 47 1.42 2.41 9.82
CA MET A 47 0.58 1.61 8.92
C MET A 47 0.26 0.23 9.51
N THR A 48 1.18 -0.36 10.26
CA THR A 48 0.95 -1.68 10.89
C THR A 48 -0.08 -1.56 12.00
N ASP A 49 -0.01 -0.53 12.82
CA ASP A 49 -0.98 -0.31 13.89
C ASP A 49 -2.39 -0.05 13.31
N ASP A 50 -2.48 0.78 12.27
CA ASP A 50 -3.77 1.10 11.60
C ASP A 50 -4.37 -0.10 10.83
N LEU A 51 -3.53 -0.91 10.19
CA LEU A 51 -3.98 -2.03 9.35
C LEU A 51 -4.14 -3.34 10.15
N SER A 52 -3.69 -3.38 11.41
CA SER A 52 -3.78 -4.56 12.28
C SER A 52 -5.20 -5.10 12.39
N LEU A 53 -6.19 -4.20 12.49
CA LEU A 53 -7.60 -4.55 12.59
C LEU A 53 -8.17 -5.15 11.30
N PHE A 54 -7.59 -4.86 10.15
CA PHE A 54 -8.04 -5.34 8.84
C PHE A 54 -7.32 -6.61 8.38
N LEU A 55 -6.01 -6.68 8.61
CA LEU A 55 -5.14 -7.72 8.06
C LEU A 55 -4.62 -8.70 9.13
N GLY A 56 -4.82 -8.40 10.41
CA GLY A 56 -4.38 -9.24 11.53
C GLY A 56 -2.89 -9.61 11.41
N ASN A 57 -2.60 -10.90 11.41
CA ASN A 57 -1.23 -11.42 11.34
C ASN A 57 -0.54 -11.15 9.99
N ASN A 58 -1.30 -10.82 8.94
CA ASN A 58 -0.74 -10.49 7.63
C ASN A 58 -0.31 -9.02 7.52
N THR A 59 -0.64 -8.19 8.50
CA THR A 59 -0.35 -6.75 8.47
C THR A 59 1.12 -6.45 8.29
N VAL A 60 1.98 -7.07 9.11
CA VAL A 60 3.43 -6.86 9.05
C VAL A 60 4.00 -7.27 7.69
N LYS A 61 3.55 -8.41 7.16
CA LYS A 61 3.97 -8.88 5.82
C LYS A 61 3.55 -7.89 4.74
N PHE A 62 2.34 -7.35 4.85
CA PHE A 62 1.81 -6.37 3.91
C PHE A 62 2.57 -5.04 3.97
N THR A 63 2.81 -4.47 5.16
CA THR A 63 3.50 -3.18 5.30
C THR A 63 4.95 -3.24 4.83
N ILE A 64 5.68 -4.32 5.15
CA ILE A 64 7.03 -4.56 4.63
C ILE A 64 7.03 -4.58 3.10
N TRP A 65 6.10 -5.32 2.48
CA TRP A 65 5.97 -5.39 1.04
C TRP A 65 5.65 -4.01 0.42
N LEU A 66 4.70 -3.28 1.00
CA LEU A 66 4.25 -1.98 0.49
C LEU A 66 5.40 -0.97 0.49
N HIS A 67 6.14 -0.87 1.60
CA HIS A 67 7.30 0.00 1.69
C HIS A 67 8.37 -0.37 0.65
N GLY A 68 8.66 -1.66 0.46
CA GLY A 68 9.59 -2.12 -0.56
C GLY A 68 9.15 -1.77 -2.00
N VAL A 69 7.85 -1.83 -2.31
CA VAL A 69 7.31 -1.41 -3.60
C VAL A 69 7.47 0.10 -3.78
N LEU A 70 7.15 0.90 -2.77
CA LEU A 70 7.27 2.36 -2.82
C LEU A 70 8.71 2.82 -2.98
N GLU A 71 9.67 2.17 -2.31
CA GLU A 71 11.09 2.47 -2.46
C GLU A 71 11.59 2.16 -3.88
N LYS A 72 11.22 1.01 -4.44
CA LYS A 72 11.56 0.65 -5.83
C LYS A 72 10.98 1.66 -6.83
N LEU A 73 9.72 2.05 -6.65
CA LEU A 73 9.07 3.03 -7.53
C LEU A 73 9.74 4.40 -7.44
N ARG A 74 10.12 4.85 -6.24
CA ARG A 74 10.89 6.10 -6.06
C ARG A 74 12.26 6.02 -6.74
N SER A 75 12.93 4.87 -6.66
CA SER A 75 14.23 4.68 -7.32
C SER A 75 14.12 4.76 -8.84
N VAL A 76 13.04 4.26 -9.45
CA VAL A 76 12.82 4.30 -10.90
C VAL A 76 12.33 5.66 -11.38
N ALA A 77 11.57 6.39 -10.56
CA ALA A 77 11.02 7.70 -10.93
C ALA A 77 12.06 8.85 -10.89
N VAL A 78 13.21 8.64 -10.26
CA VAL A 78 14.30 9.64 -10.12
C VAL A 78 15.49 9.31 -11.04
N GLY A 79 15.45 8.15 -11.73
CA GLY A 79 16.49 7.67 -12.65
C GLY A 79 16.25 8.07 -14.10
#